data_AF-A0A062VKS2-F1
#
_entry.id   AF-A0A062VKS2-F1
#
_cell.length_a   1.000
_cell.length_b   1.000
_cell.length_c   1.000
_cell.angle_alpha   90.00
_cell.angle_beta   90.00
_cell.angle_gamma   90.00
#
_symmetry.space_group_name_H-M   'P 1'
#
loop_
_entity.id
_entity.type
_entity.pdbx_description
1 polymer ?
#
loop_
_entity_poly.entity_id
_entity_poly.type
_entity_poly.pdbx_seq_one_letter_code
_entity_poly.pdbx_strand_id
1 'polypeptide(L)'
;MTLESILIFLLIGAVAGWLAGLIVKGFGFGLIGNIVVGILGAFIAGYVFPAIGVSLGAGILGAILHATIGAVILLLVVRVIKRA
;
A
#
# COMPACT_ATOMS: atom_id res chain seq x y z
N MET A 1 -13.28 -16.45 -1.27
CA MET A 1 -12.64 -15.52 -2.23
C MET A 1 -13.08 -15.91 -3.62
N THR A 2 -13.69 -15.00 -4.38
CA THR A 2 -14.00 -15.20 -5.81
C THR A 2 -12.83 -14.69 -6.66
N LEU A 3 -12.72 -15.14 -7.91
CA LEU A 3 -11.68 -14.64 -8.82
C LEU A 3 -11.72 -13.10 -8.97
N GLU A 4 -12.93 -12.55 -9.05
CA GLU A 4 -13.18 -11.11 -9.08
C GLU A 4 -12.55 -10.39 -7.88
N SER A 5 -12.75 -10.90 -6.66
CA SER A 5 -12.20 -10.29 -5.45
C SER A 5 -10.66 -10.27 -5.43
N ILE A 6 -10.02 -11.28 -6.02
CA ILE A 6 -8.56 -11.36 -6.13
C ILE A 6 -8.03 -10.33 -7.14
N LEU A 7 -8.72 -10.19 -8.28
CA LEU A 7 -8.37 -9.20 -9.30
C LEU A 7 -8.50 -7.77 -8.77
N ILE A 8 -9.59 -7.48 -8.05
CA ILE A 8 -9.80 -6.17 -7.40
C ILE A 8 -8.69 -5.91 -6.37
N PHE A 9 -8.34 -6.90 -5.55
CA PHE A 9 -7.26 -6.78 -4.57
C PHE A 9 -5.90 -6.47 -5.23
N LEU A 10 -5.57 -7.17 -6.31
CA LEU A 10 -4.36 -6.91 -7.09
C LEU A 10 -4.35 -5.51 -7.71
N LEU A 11 -5.48 -5.06 -8.25
CA LEU A 11 -5.63 -3.70 -8.81
C LEU A 11 -5.45 -2.63 -7.73
N ILE A 12 -6.06 -2.82 -6.56
CA ILE A 12 -5.88 -1.91 -5.43
C ILE A 12 -4.41 -1.85 -5.02
N GLY A 13 -3.75 -3.01 -4.90
CA GLY A 13 -2.32 -3.09 -4.61
C GLY A 13 -1.46 -2.37 -5.65
N ALA A 14 -1.72 -2.60 -6.95
CA ALA A 14 -1.01 -1.95 -8.05
C ALA A 14 -1.11 -0.42 -7.97
N VAL A 15 -2.32 0.11 -7.79
CA VAL A 15 -2.60 1.54 -7.70
C VAL A 15 -1.96 2.12 -6.45
N ALA A 16 -2.15 1.47 -5.29
CA ALA A 16 -1.62 1.94 -4.02
C ALA A 16 -0.09 1.98 -3.99
N GLY A 17 0.59 0.94 -4.47
CA GLY A 17 2.05 0.91 -4.52
C GLY A 17 2.62 1.92 -5.51
N TRP A 18 1.93 2.16 -6.63
CA TRP A 18 2.30 3.22 -7.57
C TRP A 18 2.17 4.60 -6.93
N LEU A 19 1.04 4.89 -6.27
CA LEU A 19 0.81 6.14 -5.55
C LEU A 19 1.85 6.34 -4.45
N ALA A 20 2.17 5.30 -3.68
CA ALA A 20 3.20 5.36 -2.65
C ALA A 20 4.60 5.66 -3.23
N GLY A 21 4.95 5.08 -4.39
CA GLY A 21 6.19 5.39 -5.11
C GLY A 21 6.27 6.84 -5.61
N LEU A 22 5.13 7.41 -6.02
CA LEU A 22 5.06 8.84 -6.37
C LEU A 22 5.25 9.75 -5.14
N ILE A 23 4.69 9.37 -4.00
CA ILE A 23 4.83 10.11 -2.73
C ILE A 23 6.27 10.03 -2.21
N VAL A 24 6.84 8.82 -2.18
CA VAL A 24 8.20 8.58 -1.71
C VAL A 24 9.18 8.66 -2.88
N LYS A 25 9.69 9.87 -3.15
CA LYS A 25 10.67 10.13 -4.22
C LYS A 25 11.85 9.15 -4.19
N GLY A 26 12.16 8.56 -5.35
CA GLY A 26 13.27 7.62 -5.54
C GLY A 26 12.84 6.16 -5.70
N PHE A 27 11.54 5.87 -5.67
CA PHE A 27 11.00 4.51 -5.85
C PHE A 27 10.10 4.43 -7.09
N GLY A 28 10.41 3.51 -7.98
CA GLY A 28 9.62 3.20 -9.17
C GLY A 28 9.81 1.73 -9.54
N PHE A 29 8.96 0.85 -9.01
CA PHE A 29 9.18 -0.59 -9.06
C PHE A 29 8.50 -1.32 -10.24
N GLY A 30 7.97 -0.56 -11.21
CA GLY A 30 7.12 -1.11 -12.28
C GLY A 30 5.83 -1.74 -11.75
N LEU A 31 5.04 -2.37 -12.63
CA LEU A 31 3.73 -2.92 -12.27
C LEU A 31 3.81 -3.96 -11.15
N ILE A 32 4.68 -4.96 -11.30
CA ILE A 32 4.80 -6.07 -10.35
C ILE A 32 5.26 -5.57 -8.98
N GLY A 33 6.28 -4.71 -8.95
CA GLY A 33 6.78 -4.19 -7.69
C GLY A 33 5.78 -3.26 -7.00
N ASN A 34 5.00 -2.48 -7.75
CA ASN A 34 3.91 -1.68 -7.19
C ASN A 34 2.83 -2.58 -6.56
N ILE A 35 2.46 -3.68 -7.22
CA ILE A 35 1.52 -4.67 -6.65
C ILE A 35 2.06 -5.21 -5.32
N VAL A 36 3.32 -5.68 -5.30
CA VAL A 36 3.93 -6.25 -4.10
C VAL A 36 3.99 -5.22 -2.96
N VAL A 37 4.47 -4.02 -3.25
CA VAL A 37 4.57 -2.92 -2.27
C VAL A 37 3.19 -2.53 -1.75
N GLY A 38 2.18 -2.43 -2.62
CA GLY A 38 0.81 -2.11 -2.22
C GLY A 38 0.18 -3.19 -1.34
N ILE A 39 0.39 -4.47 -1.66
CA ILE A 39 -0.10 -5.60 -0.86
C ILE A 39 0.57 -5.61 0.52
N LEU A 40 1.91 -5.53 0.58
CA LEU A 40 2.65 -5.49 1.85
C LEU A 40 2.27 -4.25 2.68
N GLY A 41 2.09 -3.11 2.01
CA GLY A 41 1.59 -1.88 2.61
C GLY A 41 0.20 -2.05 3.22
N ALA A 42 -0.73 -2.72 2.54
CA ALA A 42 -2.07 -2.97 3.06
C ALA A 42 -2.06 -3.77 4.37
N PHE A 43 -1.17 -4.76 4.49
CA PHE A 43 -0.99 -5.49 5.75
C PHE A 43 -0.46 -4.59 6.88
N ILE A 44 0.49 -3.70 6.58
CA ILE A 44 1.00 -2.74 7.55
C ILE A 44 -0.10 -1.77 8.01
N ALA A 45 -0.85 -1.19 7.08
CA ALA A 45 -1.97 -0.30 7.42
C ALA A 45 -3.05 -1.01 8.25
N GLY A 46 -3.35 -2.27 7.92
CA GLY A 46 -4.31 -3.09 8.66
C GLY A 46 -3.90 -3.36 10.12
N TYR A 47 -2.61 -3.29 10.44
CA TYR A 47 -2.13 -3.36 11.81
C TYR A 47 -2.04 -1.98 12.48
N VAL A 48 -1.51 -0.98 11.75
CA VAL A 48 -1.21 0.35 12.31
C VAL A 48 -2.49 1.15 12.58
N PHE A 49 -3.47 1.15 11.67
CA PHE A 49 -4.63 2.03 11.77
C PHE A 49 -5.60 1.67 12.90
N PRO A 50 -5.93 0.37 13.12
CA PRO A 50 -6.70 -0.01 14.30
C PRO A 50 -5.99 0.33 15.61
N ALA A 51 -4.66 0.20 15.66
CA ALA A 51 -3.87 0.51 16.85
C ALA A 51 -3.93 2.00 17.25
N ILE A 52 -4.15 2.90 16.27
CA ILE A 52 -4.29 4.35 16.51
C ILE A 52 -5.75 4.84 16.47
N GLY A 53 -6.72 3.92 16.37
CA GLY A 53 -8.16 4.26 16.32
C GLY A 53 -8.60 4.99 15.05
N VAL A 54 -7.87 4.88 13.95
CA VAL A 54 -8.19 5.54 12.67
C VAL A 54 -8.90 4.57 11.73
N SER A 55 -9.97 5.04 11.09
CA SER A 55 -10.67 4.33 10.02
C SER A 55 -10.80 5.24 8.80
N LEU A 56 -10.31 4.79 7.64
CA LEU A 56 -10.37 5.55 6.38
C LEU A 56 -11.60 5.24 5.54
N GLY A 57 -12.70 4.87 6.19
CA GLY A 57 -13.95 4.52 5.52
C GLY A 57 -13.90 3.16 4.83
N ALA A 58 -15.04 2.79 4.22
CA ALA A 58 -15.24 1.50 3.57
C ALA A 58 -15.26 1.62 2.04
N GLY A 59 -15.13 0.47 1.36
CA GLY A 59 -15.17 0.37 -0.10
C GLY A 59 -13.81 0.53 -0.77
N ILE A 60 -13.83 0.60 -2.11
CA ILE A 60 -12.62 0.56 -2.95
C ILE A 60 -11.69 1.76 -2.66
N LEU A 61 -12.25 2.97 -2.53
CA LEU A 61 -11.46 4.16 -2.21
C LEU A 61 -10.78 4.05 -0.84
N GLY A 62 -11.51 3.60 0.18
CA GLY A 62 -10.96 3.37 1.52
C GLY A 62 -9.83 2.34 1.50
N ALA A 63 -9.98 1.26 0.71
CA ALA A 63 -8.97 0.23 0.54
C ALA A 63 -7.70 0.76 -0.17
N ILE A 64 -7.85 1.58 -1.22
CA ILE A 64 -6.72 2.24 -1.89
C ILE A 64 -5.99 3.16 -0.93
N LEU A 65 -6.72 4.00 -0.17
CA LEU A 65 -6.11 4.91 0.80
C LEU A 65 -5.38 4.17 1.92
N HIS A 66 -6.01 3.14 2.49
CA HIS A 66 -5.38 2.25 3.48
C HIS A 66 -4.08 1.66 2.95
N ALA A 67 -4.15 0.99 1.79
CA ALA A 67 -2.99 0.33 1.19
C ALA A 67 -1.90 1.34 0.82
N THR A 68 -2.26 2.53 0.33
CA THR A 68 -1.31 3.57 -0.06
C THR A 68 -0.53 4.08 1.14
N ILE A 69 -1.20 4.40 2.25
CA ILE A 69 -0.51 4.93 3.44
C ILE A 69 0.39 3.86 4.06
N GLY A 70 -0.08 2.61 4.15
CA GLY A 70 0.76 1.52 4.62
C GLY A 70 1.96 1.27 3.70
N ALA A 71 1.80 1.40 2.38
CA ALA A 71 2.89 1.31 1.42
C ALA A 71 3.87 2.49 1.56
N VAL A 72 3.40 3.70 1.82
CA VAL A 72 4.26 4.86 2.12
C VAL A 72 5.09 4.58 3.38
N ILE A 73 4.48 4.07 4.44
CA ILE A 73 5.20 3.67 5.67
C ILE A 73 6.29 2.64 5.35
N LEU A 74 5.95 1.59 4.59
CA LEU A 74 6.91 0.57 4.16
C LEU A 74 8.11 1.18 3.41
N LEU A 75 7.84 2.01 2.41
CA LEU A 75 8.89 2.61 1.59
C LEU A 75 9.77 3.59 2.37
N LEU A 76 9.19 4.32 3.32
CA LEU A 76 9.97 5.17 4.22
C LEU A 76 10.92 4.36 5.10
N VAL A 77 10.46 3.24 5.68
CA VAL A 77 11.32 2.33 6.45
C VAL A 77 12.45 1.78 5.58
N VAL A 78 12.13 1.28 4.38
CA VAL A 78 13.13 0.79 3.42
C VAL A 78 14.14 1.88 3.06
N ARG A 79 13.68 3.13 2.87
CA ARG A 79 14.56 4.26 2.56
C ARG A 79 15.53 4.58 3.69
N VAL A 80 15.07 4.56 4.93
CA VAL A 80 15.92 4.79 6.11
C VAL A 80 16.99 3.70 6.20
N ILE A 81 16.60 2.42 6.07
CA ILE A 81 17.53 1.29 6.13
C ILE A 81 18.57 1.35 5.00
N LYS A 82 18.17 1.70 3.78
CA LYS A 82 19.10 1.80 2.64
C LYS A 82 20.06 2.99 2.70
N ARG A 83 19.79 3.98 3.56
CA ARG A 83 20.62 5.18 3.71
C ARG A 83 21.61 5.05 4.88
N ALA A 84 21.36 4.14 5.81
CA ALA A 84 22.28 3.75 6.88
C ALA A 84 23.37 2.81 6.35
#